data_AF-A0A257RIS4-F1
#
_entry.id   AF-A0A257RIS4-F1
#
_cell.length_a   1.000
_cell.length_b   1.000
_cell.length_c   1.000
_cell.angle_alpha   90.00
_cell.angle_beta   90.00
_cell.angle_gamma   90.00
#
_symmetry.space_group_name_H-M   'P 1'
#
loop_
_entity.id
_entity.type
_entity.pdbx_description
1 polymer ?
#
loop_
_entity_poly.entity_id
_entity_poly.type
_entity_poly.pdbx_seq_one_letter_code
_entity_poly.pdbx_strand_id
1 'polypeptide(L)'
;MRLDHYRACTWREKRQVLDLFWRRGRAAAPTMVAAAYEYGWWAVASLTVIAVELALVVAVLAMRASSWGWWVGAGEAANALALLWAMRRLRDVEAVAARPGESGPLPQVG
;
A
#
# COMPACT_ATOMS: atom_id res chain seq x y z
N MET A 1 -3.36 13.42 -8.45
CA MET A 1 -3.47 13.30 -6.99
C MET A 1 -2.58 14.35 -6.35
N ARG A 2 -3.13 15.25 -5.53
CA ARG A 2 -2.35 16.25 -4.78
C ARG A 2 -2.03 15.66 -3.41
N LEU A 3 -0.75 15.56 -3.05
CA LEU A 3 -0.23 15.07 -1.77
C LEU A 3 -0.21 16.19 -0.72
N ASP A 4 -1.18 17.09 -0.73
CA ASP A 4 -1.09 18.36 -0.01
C ASP A 4 -1.12 18.14 1.51
N HIS A 5 -1.93 17.18 1.99
CA HIS A 5 -1.95 16.81 3.41
C HIS A 5 -0.71 16.01 3.80
N TYR A 6 -0.30 15.02 3.01
CA TYR A 6 0.91 14.24 3.31
C TYR A 6 2.18 15.10 3.33
N ARG A 7 2.28 16.13 2.48
CA ARG A 7 3.44 17.05 2.45
C ARG A 7 3.45 18.01 3.64
N ALA A 8 2.28 18.40 4.15
CA ALA A 8 2.16 19.24 5.34
C ALA A 8 2.49 18.49 6.65
N CYS A 9 2.43 17.16 6.65
CA CYS A 9 2.77 16.34 7.81
C CYS A 9 4.26 16.41 8.19
N THR A 10 4.51 16.57 9.48
CA THR A 10 5.80 16.38 10.14
C THR A 10 6.30 14.93 10.00
N TRP A 11 7.58 14.70 10.27
CA TRP A 11 8.16 13.37 10.12
C TRP A 11 7.51 12.30 11.01
N ARG A 12 7.09 12.71 12.22
CA ARG A 12 6.39 11.84 13.17
C ARG A 12 5.00 11.45 12.65
N GLU A 13 4.28 12.39 12.05
CA GLU A 13 2.96 12.16 11.45
C GLU A 13 3.05 11.27 10.21
N LYS A 14 4.07 11.44 9.36
CA LYS A 14 4.29 10.53 8.22
C LYS A 14 4.53 9.09 8.68
N ARG A 15 5.30 8.90 9.76
CA ARG A 15 5.51 7.57 10.35
C ARG A 15 4.20 6.99 10.90
N GLN A 16 3.32 7.80 11.49
CA GLN A 16 2.00 7.37 11.93
C GLN A 16 1.06 7.02 10.78
N VAL A 17 1.10 7.77 9.67
CA VAL A 17 0.36 7.47 8.43
C VAL A 17 0.82 6.14 7.85
N LEU A 18 2.13 5.92 7.77
CA LEU A 18 2.72 4.64 7.36
C LEU A 18 2.32 3.51 8.29
N ASP A 19 2.38 3.72 9.60
CA ASP A 19 2.04 2.70 10.58
C ASP A 19 0.54 2.38 10.57
N LEU A 20 -0.33 3.37 10.33
CA LEU A 20 -1.77 3.19 10.20
C LEU A 20 -2.13 2.46 8.90
N PHE A 21 -1.46 2.81 7.80
CA PHE A 21 -1.66 2.10 6.55
C PHE A 21 -1.13 0.68 6.67
N TRP A 22 0.16 0.48 7.00
CA TRP A 22 0.88 -0.81 6.94
C TRP A 22 0.70 -1.74 8.16
N ARG A 23 0.47 -1.20 9.35
CA ARG A 23 0.14 -2.00 10.54
C ARG A 23 -1.32 -1.74 10.87
N ARG A 24 -2.05 -2.73 11.43
CA ARG A 24 -3.47 -2.58 11.84
C ARG A 24 -3.59 -1.61 13.06
N GLY A 25 -3.11 -0.39 12.92
CA GLY A 25 -2.96 0.63 13.97
C GLY A 25 -4.29 1.33 14.29
N ARG A 26 -4.44 1.67 15.58
CA ARG A 26 -5.67 2.14 16.25
C ARG A 26 -6.11 3.54 15.81
N ALA A 27 -7.40 3.81 16.06
CA ALA A 27 -8.10 5.09 16.03
C ALA A 27 -7.22 6.31 15.72
N ALA A 28 -7.44 6.90 14.54
CA ALA A 28 -6.67 8.03 14.07
C ALA A 28 -7.57 9.23 13.78
N ALA A 29 -6.98 10.40 13.94
CA ALA A 29 -7.63 11.66 13.60
C ALA A 29 -8.05 11.65 12.11
N PRO A 30 -9.18 12.28 11.76
CA PRO A 30 -9.68 12.30 10.38
C PRO A 30 -8.67 12.82 9.36
N THR A 31 -7.77 13.73 9.77
CA THR A 31 -6.67 14.24 8.93
C THR A 31 -5.62 13.16 8.60
N MET A 32 -5.36 12.23 9.52
CA MET A 32 -4.44 11.11 9.31
C MET A 32 -5.04 10.03 8.41
N VAL A 33 -6.36 9.85 8.45
CA VAL A 33 -7.09 8.93 7.56
C VAL A 33 -7.03 9.45 6.11
N ALA A 34 -7.24 10.75 5.91
CA ALA A 34 -7.09 11.37 4.59
C ALA A 34 -5.65 11.22 4.04
N ALA A 35 -4.64 11.48 4.87
CA ALA A 35 -3.23 11.31 4.48
C ALA A 35 -2.87 9.85 4.19
N ALA A 36 -3.44 8.88 4.93
CA ALA A 36 -3.26 7.45 4.66
C ALA A 36 -3.95 7.00 3.37
N TYR A 37 -5.08 7.60 3.02
CA TYR A 37 -5.75 7.34 1.75
C TYR A 37 -4.93 7.85 0.55
N GLU A 38 -4.42 9.09 0.62
CA GLU A 38 -3.52 9.66 -0.39
C GLU A 38 -2.26 8.80 -0.57
N TYR A 39 -1.64 8.40 0.55
CA TYR A 39 -0.47 7.52 0.53
C TYR A 39 -0.80 6.14 -0.05
N GLY A 40 -1.94 5.56 0.33
CA GLY A 40 -2.35 4.23 -0.09
C GLY A 40 -2.49 4.09 -1.61
N TRP A 41 -3.09 5.09 -2.26
CA TRP A 41 -3.14 5.15 -3.73
C TRP A 41 -1.75 5.19 -4.36
N TRP A 42 -0.84 5.98 -3.78
CA TRP A 42 0.53 6.09 -4.26
C TRP A 42 1.30 4.77 -4.08
N ALA A 43 1.11 4.09 -2.95
CA ALA A 43 1.69 2.79 -2.66
C ALA A 43 1.19 1.71 -3.65
N VAL A 44 -0.13 1.65 -3.90
CA VAL A 44 -0.72 0.71 -4.87
C VAL A 44 -0.20 0.97 -6.29
N ALA A 45 -0.14 2.23 -6.72
CA ALA A 45 0.40 2.59 -8.03
C ALA A 45 1.87 2.15 -8.17
N SER A 46 2.69 2.41 -7.15
CA SER A 46 4.11 2.04 -7.15
C SER A 46 4.32 0.54 -7.19
N LEU A 47 3.60 -0.22 -6.35
CA LEU A 47 3.66 -1.68 -6.33
C LEU A 47 3.20 -2.30 -7.65
N THR A 48 2.22 -1.67 -8.32
CA THR A 48 1.75 -2.10 -9.65
C THR A 48 2.84 -1.93 -10.70
N VAL A 49 3.52 -0.77 -10.73
CA VAL A 49 4.64 -0.53 -11.66
C VAL A 49 5.75 -1.54 -11.43
N ILE A 50 6.14 -1.76 -10.17
CA ILE A 50 7.17 -2.73 -9.79
C ILE A 50 6.77 -4.15 -10.22
N ALA A 51 5.50 -4.53 -10.08
CA ALA A 51 5.00 -5.84 -10.51
C ALA A 51 5.15 -6.02 -12.02
N VAL A 52 4.75 -5.02 -12.80
CA VAL A 52 4.88 -5.06 -14.26
C VAL A 52 6.35 -5.19 -14.68
N GLU A 53 7.25 -4.43 -14.07
CA GLU A 53 8.68 -4.50 -14.36
C GLU A 53 9.28 -5.88 -14.03
N LEU A 54 8.99 -6.41 -12.84
CA LEU A 54 9.47 -7.73 -12.42
C LEU A 54 8.87 -8.85 -13.26
N ALA A 55 7.59 -8.80 -13.63
CA ALA A 55 6.97 -9.78 -14.51
C ALA A 55 7.68 -9.88 -15.88
N LEU A 56 8.10 -8.74 -16.44
CA LEU A 56 8.90 -8.72 -17.68
C LEU A 56 10.27 -9.38 -17.48
N VAL A 57 10.94 -9.12 -16.35
CA VAL A 57 12.23 -9.76 -16.03
C VAL A 57 12.07 -11.26 -15.86
N VAL A 58 11.03 -11.72 -15.15
CA VAL A 58 10.71 -13.15 -15.00
C VAL A 58 10.49 -13.80 -16.36
N ALA A 59 9.72 -13.17 -17.26
CA ALA A 59 9.46 -13.70 -18.59
C ALA A 59 10.76 -13.89 -19.39
N VAL A 60 11.65 -12.90 -19.38
CA VAL A 60 12.96 -12.98 -20.06
C VAL A 60 13.85 -14.08 -19.44
N LEU A 61 13.87 -14.21 -18.12
CA LEU A 61 14.66 -15.25 -17.44
C LEU A 61 14.11 -16.66 -17.70
N ALA A 62 12.79 -16.81 -17.76
CA ALA A 62 12.14 -18.07 -18.10
C ALA A 62 12.48 -18.50 -19.53
N MET A 63 12.46 -17.57 -20.49
CA MET A 63 12.90 -17.83 -21.87
C MET A 63 14.37 -18.27 -21.95
N ARG A 64 15.21 -17.81 -21.03
CA ARG A 64 16.64 -18.16 -20.97
C ARG A 64 16.96 -19.38 -20.11
N ALA A 65 15.96 -20.09 -19.58
CA ALA A 65 16.12 -21.21 -18.65
C ALA A 65 17.10 -20.91 -17.49
N SER A 66 17.10 -19.65 -17.02
CA SER A 66 18.04 -19.19 -16.01
C SER A 66 17.59 -19.59 -14.60
N SER A 67 18.50 -20.14 -13.81
CA SER A 67 18.26 -20.47 -12.40
C SER A 67 17.94 -19.24 -11.53
N TRP A 68 18.27 -18.04 -12.00
CA TRP A 68 17.90 -16.78 -11.35
C TRP A 68 16.39 -16.50 -11.40
N GLY A 69 15.65 -17.16 -12.30
CA GLY A 69 14.19 -17.03 -12.41
C GLY A 69 13.46 -17.38 -11.11
N TRP A 70 14.00 -18.28 -10.29
CA TRP A 70 13.41 -18.62 -8.99
C TRP A 70 13.44 -17.45 -8.00
N TRP A 71 14.56 -16.73 -7.91
CA TRP A 71 14.69 -15.57 -7.01
C TRP A 71 13.82 -14.40 -7.46
N VAL A 72 13.81 -14.11 -8.77
CA VAL A 72 12.96 -13.05 -9.33
C VAL A 72 11.48 -13.42 -9.19
N GLY A 73 11.12 -14.68 -9.42
CA GLY A 73 9.76 -15.18 -9.22
C GLY A 73 9.29 -15.07 -7.76
N ALA A 74 10.16 -15.37 -6.80
CA ALA A 74 9.85 -15.17 -5.37
C ALA A 74 9.66 -13.69 -5.02
N GLY A 75 10.49 -12.80 -5.58
CA GLY A 75 10.35 -11.35 -5.43
C GLY A 75 9.02 -10.83 -6.01
N GLU A 76 8.65 -11.31 -7.20
CA GLU A 76 7.38 -10.96 -7.83
C GLU A 76 6.18 -11.46 -7.02
N ALA A 77 6.24 -12.69 -6.50
CA ALA A 77 5.20 -13.22 -5.62
C ALA A 77 5.06 -12.38 -4.34
N ALA A 78 6.16 -11.98 -3.71
CA ALA A 78 6.15 -11.10 -2.54
C ALA A 78 5.55 -9.72 -2.87
N ASN A 79 5.91 -9.15 -4.02
CA ASN A 79 5.36 -7.88 -4.50
C ASN A 79 3.86 -7.97 -4.79
N ALA A 80 3.39 -9.05 -5.43
CA ALA A 80 1.98 -9.31 -5.67
C ALA A 80 1.18 -9.45 -4.36
N LEU A 81 1.74 -10.14 -3.36
CA LEU A 81 1.14 -10.22 -2.02
C LEU A 81 1.08 -8.83 -1.36
N ALA A 82 2.14 -8.04 -1.44
CA ALA A 82 2.17 -6.67 -0.92
C ALA A 82 1.15 -5.76 -1.62
N LEU A 83 0.99 -5.89 -2.95
CA LEU A 83 0.00 -5.18 -3.75
C LEU A 83 -1.42 -5.57 -3.34
N LEU A 84 -1.71 -6.86 -3.21
CA LEU A 84 -3.00 -7.35 -2.75
C LEU A 84 -3.35 -6.82 -1.37
N TRP A 85 -2.36 -6.82 -0.47
CA TRP A 85 -2.50 -6.29 0.87
C TRP A 85 -2.77 -4.78 0.87
N ALA A 86 -2.00 -4.01 0.09
CA ALA A 86 -2.18 -2.56 -0.06
C ALA A 86 -3.55 -2.20 -0.66
N MET A 87 -4.03 -2.96 -1.65
CA MET A 87 -5.36 -2.76 -2.24
C MET A 87 -6.48 -3.02 -1.23
N ARG A 88 -6.40 -4.11 -0.47
CA ARG A 88 -7.40 -4.38 0.60
C ARG A 88 -7.40 -3.25 1.62
N ARG A 89 -6.22 -2.81 2.03
CA ARG A 89 -6.10 -1.73 3.01
C ARG A 89 -6.63 -0.40 2.49
N LEU A 90 -6.37 -0.08 1.23
CA LEU A 90 -6.90 1.12 0.60
C LEU A 90 -8.44 1.15 0.65
N ARG A 91 -9.08 0.01 0.36
CA ARG A 91 -10.55 -0.11 0.46
C ARG A 91 -11.05 0.07 1.90
N ASP A 92 -10.36 -0.48 2.89
CA ASP A 92 -10.74 -0.29 4.30
C ASP A 92 -10.66 1.18 4.71
N VAL A 93 -9.59 1.87 4.28
CA VAL A 93 -9.38 3.30 4.54
C VAL A 93 -10.40 4.15 3.79
N GLU A 94 -10.73 3.81 2.55
CA GLU A 94 -11.78 4.47 1.75
C GLU A 94 -13.14 4.36 2.42
N ALA A 95 -13.49 3.17 2.92
CA ALA A 95 -14.74 2.92 3.62
C ALA A 95 -14.89 3.76 4.90
N VAL A 96 -13.79 4.00 5.63
CA VAL A 96 -13.77 4.88 6.80
C VAL A 96 -13.80 6.35 6.40
N ALA A 97 -13.07 6.75 5.36
CA ALA A 97 -13.09 8.12 4.85
C ALA A 97 -14.49 8.53 4.33
N ALA A 98 -15.26 7.58 3.78
CA ALA A 98 -16.61 7.79 3.27
C ALA A 98 -17.69 7.96 4.37
N ARG A 99 -17.37 7.75 5.66
CA ARG A 99 -18.29 7.96 6.79
C ARG A 99 -17.91 9.21 7.59
N PRO A 100 -18.32 10.42 7.17
CA PRO A 100 -18.03 11.64 7.91
C PRO A 100 -18.88 11.67 9.20
N GLY A 101 -18.32 11.16 10.30
CA GLY A 101 -18.96 11.19 11.62
C GLY A 101 -18.67 9.96 12.50
N GLU A 102 -18.38 8.81 11.90
CA GLU A 102 -17.91 7.62 12.62
C GLU A 102 -16.39 7.52 12.53
N SER A 103 -15.67 8.37 13.27
CA SER A 103 -14.24 8.14 13.53
C SER A 103 -14.07 7.00 14.55
N GLY A 104 -14.61 5.83 14.21
CA GLY A 104 -14.45 4.58 14.94
C GLY A 104 -13.20 3.83 14.46
N PRO A 105 -12.70 2.86 15.25
CA PRO A 105 -11.57 2.04 14.85
C PRO A 105 -11.86 1.30 13.54
N LEU A 106 -10.87 1.26 12.63
CA LEU A 106 -10.92 0.46 11.40
C LEU A 106 -11.32 -0.98 11.73
N PRO A 107 -12.21 -1.62 10.94
CA PRO A 107 -12.59 -3.01 11.16
C PRO A 107 -11.33 -3.88 11.19
N GLN A 108 -11.17 -4.63 12.28
CA GLN A 108 -10.11 -5.62 12.44
C GLN A 108 -10.48 -6.81 11.54
N VAL A 109 -10.11 -6.74 10.27
CA VAL A 109 -10.23 -7.90 9.37
C VAL A 109 -9.41 -9.03 10.00
N GLY A 110 -9.90 -10.26 10.07
CA GLY A 110 -9.13 -11.44 10.50
C GLY A 110 -8.00 -11.68 9.52
#